data_AF-A0A970AN32-F1
#
_entry.id   AF-A0A970AN32-F1
#
_cell.length_a   1.000
_cell.length_b   1.000
_cell.length_c   1.000
_cell.angle_alpha   90.00
_cell.angle_beta   90.00
_cell.angle_gamma   90.00
#
_symmetry.space_group_name_H-M   'P 1'
#
loop_
_entity.id
_entity.type
_entity.pdbx_description
1 polymer ?
#
loop_
_entity_poly.entity_id
_entity_poly.type
_entity_poly.pdbx_seq_one_letter_code
_entity_poly.pdbx_strand_id
1 'polypeptide(L)'
;MYLRIINPTAVFCNNRENYYRYLSLADDGSDESLLLWCEYVLGGLKNEISKIDKLLDYEFLAKNILFPAIDFALEREYITEKECKILQVAVKKQVIQAADVKRVLPDKIPAEISRNIRRLIDKKMLQAEKDKSRKYVIRFENNYLLRGIVEMLDKESFLPIPINK
;
A
#
# COMPACT_ATOMS: atom_id res chain seq x y z
N MET A 1 11.38 2.06 22.01
CA MET A 1 11.15 3.22 21.13
C MET A 1 11.28 2.73 19.70
N TYR A 2 10.16 2.53 18.99
CA TYR A 2 10.22 2.15 17.57
C TYR A 2 10.57 3.41 16.77
N LEU A 3 11.65 3.35 15.99
CA LEU A 3 12.02 4.43 15.07
C LEU A 3 10.93 4.52 13.99
N ARG A 4 10.08 5.54 14.06
CA ARG A 4 9.14 5.86 12.99
C ARG A 4 9.92 6.63 11.93
N ILE A 5 10.16 5.99 10.78
CA ILE A 5 10.80 6.66 9.64
C ILE A 5 9.79 7.67 9.09
N ILE A 6 10.06 8.95 9.30
CA ILE A 6 9.29 10.04 8.70
C ILE A 6 10.07 10.51 7.48
N ASN A 7 9.37 10.71 6.36
CA ASN A 7 9.96 11.31 5.17
C ASN A 7 9.91 12.85 5.31
N PRO A 8 11.02 13.54 5.62
CA PRO A 8 11.01 15.00 5.77
C PRO A 8 10.57 15.71 4.48
N THR A 9 10.84 15.11 3.31
CA THR A 9 10.37 15.61 2.01
C THR A 9 8.84 15.66 1.93
N ALA A 10 8.13 14.76 2.61
CA ALA A 10 6.67 14.76 2.63
C ALA A 10 6.10 15.87 3.55
N VAL A 11 6.90 16.40 4.47
CA VAL A 11 6.55 17.57 5.30
C VAL A 11 6.84 18.86 4.53
N PHE A 12 8.04 18.99 3.97
CA PHE A 12 8.52 20.25 3.38
C PHE A 12 8.24 20.41 1.88
N CYS A 13 8.22 19.31 1.12
CA CYS A 13 8.16 19.38 -0.34
C CYS A 13 6.81 18.91 -0.92
N ASN A 14 5.84 18.54 -0.09
CA ASN A 14 4.51 18.14 -0.56
C ASN A 14 3.71 19.33 -1.13
N ASN A 15 3.92 20.54 -0.60
CA ASN A 15 3.43 21.78 -1.21
C ASN A 15 4.53 22.85 -1.12
N ARG A 16 5.24 23.04 -2.24
CA ARG A 16 6.37 23.97 -2.34
C ARG A 16 5.95 25.43 -2.12
N GLU A 17 4.76 25.82 -2.59
CA GLU A 17 4.26 27.18 -2.42
C GLU A 17 4.05 27.51 -0.94
N ASN A 18 3.38 26.61 -0.20
CA ASN A 18 3.20 26.78 1.24
C ASN A 18 4.53 26.76 1.98
N TYR A 19 5.46 25.86 1.62
CA TYR A 19 6.78 25.84 2.21
C TYR A 19 7.50 27.19 2.07
N TYR A 20 7.61 27.71 0.84
CA TYR A 20 8.26 29.00 0.61
C TYR A 20 7.50 30.16 1.25
N ARG A 21 6.16 30.11 1.29
CA ARG A 21 5.35 31.13 1.97
C ARG A 21 5.65 31.18 3.47
N TYR A 22 5.55 30.05 4.17
CA TYR A 22 5.78 30.01 5.62
C TYR A 22 7.25 30.27 5.97
N LEU A 23 8.18 29.84 5.12
CA LEU A 23 9.60 30.14 5.29
C LEU A 23 9.88 31.64 5.14
N SER A 24 9.33 32.27 4.09
CA SER A 24 9.48 33.71 3.86
C SER A 24 8.81 34.55 4.94
N LEU A 25 7.71 34.08 5.54
CA LEU A 25 7.10 34.75 6.69
C LEU A 25 8.03 34.67 7.91
N ALA A 26 8.66 33.53 8.16
CA ALA A 26 9.57 33.33 9.28
C ALA A 26 10.83 34.20 9.21
N ASP A 27 11.24 34.65 8.03
CA ASP A 27 12.38 35.56 7.84
C ASP A 27 12.18 36.92 8.54
N ASP A 28 10.94 37.32 8.84
CA ASP A 28 10.62 38.51 9.65
C ASP A 28 11.10 38.40 11.12
N GLY A 29 11.28 37.17 11.62
CA GLY A 29 11.86 36.90 12.94
C GLY A 29 10.99 37.28 14.14
N SER A 30 9.76 37.77 13.93
CA SER A 30 8.78 37.99 14.99
C SER A 30 8.29 36.68 15.62
N ASP A 31 7.86 36.74 16.88
CA ASP A 31 7.31 35.58 17.58
C ASP A 31 6.08 34.99 16.84
N GLU A 32 5.27 35.86 16.23
CA GLU A 32 4.10 35.48 15.44
C GLU A 32 4.49 34.70 14.17
N SER A 33 5.52 35.16 13.44
CA SER A 33 5.95 34.49 12.22
C SER A 33 6.66 33.16 12.49
N LEU A 34 7.45 33.08 13.57
CA LEU A 34 8.06 31.84 14.04
C LEU A 34 7.00 30.83 14.52
N LEU A 35 5.92 31.30 15.17
CA LEU A 35 4.82 30.43 15.59
C LEU A 35 4.11 29.83 14.36
N LEU A 36 3.79 30.63 13.35
CA LEU A 36 3.18 30.17 12.10
C LEU A 36 4.06 29.12 11.38
N TRP A 37 5.38 29.34 11.38
CA TRP A 37 6.33 28.35 10.86
C TRP A 37 6.30 27.04 11.66
N CYS A 38 6.33 27.12 12.99
CA CYS A 38 6.25 25.95 13.86
C CYS A 38 4.95 25.16 13.63
N GLU A 39 3.81 25.85 13.54
CA GLU A 39 2.51 25.23 13.25
C GLU A 39 2.49 24.50 11.91
N TYR A 40 3.04 25.12 10.86
CA TYR A 40 3.15 24.50 9.54
C TYR A 40 3.97 23.20 9.60
N VAL A 41 5.15 23.24 10.23
CA VAL A 41 6.05 22.07 10.34
C VAL A 41 5.42 20.97 11.19
N LEU A 42 4.88 21.31 12.36
CA LEU A 42 4.24 20.35 13.26
C LEU A 42 2.98 19.74 12.63
N GLY A 43 2.20 20.53 11.89
CA GLY A 43 1.05 20.07 11.12
C GLY A 43 1.45 19.06 10.04
N GLY A 44 2.50 19.35 9.28
CA GLY A 44 3.04 18.42 8.28
C GLY A 44 3.54 17.12 8.91
N LEU A 45 4.29 17.20 10.02
CA LEU A 45 4.75 16.02 10.76
C LEU A 45 3.58 15.17 11.27
N LYS A 46 2.57 15.81 11.88
CA LYS A 46 1.35 15.13 12.35
C LYS A 46 0.65 14.39 11.21
N ASN A 47 0.53 15.02 10.04
CA ASN A 47 -0.11 14.43 8.87
C ASN A 47 0.66 13.19 8.37
N GLU A 48 1.98 13.27 8.27
CA GLU A 48 2.81 12.15 7.83
C GLU A 48 2.80 10.99 8.84
N ILE A 49 2.84 11.29 10.14
CA ILE A 49 2.67 10.29 11.18
C ILE A 49 1.30 9.61 11.06
N SER A 50 0.24 10.39 10.86
CA SER A 50 -1.13 9.84 10.72
C SER A 50 -1.27 8.93 9.50
N LYS A 51 -0.59 9.25 8.39
CA LYS A 51 -0.54 8.37 7.21
C LYS A 51 0.17 7.06 7.53
N ILE A 52 1.34 7.11 8.18
CA ILE A 52 2.06 5.91 8.58
C ILE A 52 1.19 5.04 9.50
N ASP A 53 0.52 5.64 10.49
CA ASP A 53 -0.37 4.91 11.41
C ASP A 53 -1.50 4.20 10.64
N LYS A 54 -2.10 4.83 9.62
CA LYS A 54 -3.10 4.17 8.75
C LYS A 54 -2.53 3.02 7.93
N LEU A 55 -1.32 3.14 7.39
CA LEU A 55 -0.69 2.06 6.61
C LEU A 55 -0.25 0.89 7.49
N LEU A 56 0.03 1.13 8.76
CA LEU A 56 0.32 0.10 9.76
C LEU A 56 -0.95 -0.61 10.26
N ASP A 57 -2.11 0.04 10.15
CA ASP A 57 -3.40 -0.61 10.39
C ASP A 57 -3.74 -1.55 9.21
N TYR A 58 -3.64 -2.85 9.48
CA TYR A 58 -3.92 -3.86 8.46
C TYR A 58 -5.38 -3.87 8.01
N GLU A 59 -6.34 -3.54 8.87
CA GLU A 59 -7.75 -3.50 8.49
C GLU A 59 -7.99 -2.37 7.48
N PHE A 60 -7.45 -1.19 7.76
CA PHE A 60 -7.44 -0.07 6.83
C PHE A 60 -6.74 -0.45 5.51
N LEU A 61 -5.53 -1.01 5.59
CA LEU A 61 -4.74 -1.38 4.42
C LEU A 61 -5.47 -2.41 3.56
N ALA A 62 -6.01 -3.46 4.16
CA ALA A 62 -6.74 -4.51 3.46
C ALA A 62 -7.98 -3.94 2.76
N LYS A 63 -8.80 -3.18 3.49
CA LYS A 63 -10.08 -2.66 3.01
C LYS A 63 -9.92 -1.61 1.91
N ASN A 64 -9.03 -0.64 2.10
CA ASN A 64 -8.97 0.54 1.23
C ASN A 64 -7.90 0.41 0.15
N ILE A 65 -6.87 -0.43 0.34
CA ILE A 65 -5.77 -0.56 -0.61
C ILE A 65 -5.74 -1.96 -1.25
N LEU A 66 -5.64 -3.03 -0.46
CA LEU A 66 -5.32 -4.36 -1.01
C LEU A 66 -6.48 -5.00 -1.77
N PHE A 67 -7.71 -5.03 -1.23
CA PHE A 67 -8.86 -5.56 -1.96
C PHE A 67 -9.16 -4.73 -3.22
N PRO A 68 -9.25 -3.39 -3.15
CA PRO A 68 -9.52 -2.60 -4.35
C PRO A 68 -8.40 -2.71 -5.40
N ALA A 69 -7.14 -2.91 -5.00
CA ALA A 69 -6.04 -3.17 -5.94
C ALA A 69 -6.19 -4.53 -6.67
N ILE A 70 -6.69 -5.55 -5.97
CA ILE A 70 -6.99 -6.86 -6.59
C ILE A 70 -8.18 -6.73 -7.56
N ASP A 71 -9.22 -6.00 -7.17
CA ASP A 71 -10.39 -5.77 -8.01
C ASP A 71 -10.01 -4.97 -9.26
N PHE A 72 -9.20 -3.92 -9.12
CA PHE A 72 -8.62 -3.19 -10.24
C PHE A 72 -7.82 -4.10 -11.18
N ALA A 73 -7.03 -5.03 -10.65
CA ALA A 73 -6.28 -5.97 -11.48
C ALA A 73 -7.18 -6.97 -12.23
N LEU A 74 -8.33 -7.33 -11.64
CA LEU A 74 -9.35 -8.16 -12.29
C LEU A 74 -10.08 -7.39 -13.40
N GLU A 75 -10.51 -6.15 -13.13
CA GLU A 75 -11.17 -5.27 -14.10
C GLU A 75 -10.28 -4.98 -15.33
N ARG A 76 -8.97 -4.92 -15.13
CA ARG A 76 -7.97 -4.74 -16.19
C ARG A 76 -7.52 -6.05 -16.84
N GLU A 77 -8.15 -7.18 -16.49
CA GLU A 77 -7.87 -8.53 -17.01
C GLU A 77 -6.42 -9.02 -16.79
N TYR A 78 -5.67 -8.42 -15.85
CA TYR A 78 -4.33 -8.89 -15.48
C TYR A 78 -4.35 -10.21 -14.71
N ILE A 79 -5.48 -10.49 -14.06
CA ILE A 79 -5.76 -11.72 -13.34
C ILE A 79 -7.13 -12.28 -13.74
N THR A 80 -7.26 -13.59 -13.60
CA THR A 80 -8.53 -14.31 -13.77
C THR A 80 -9.36 -14.28 -12.49
N GLU A 81 -10.67 -14.54 -12.56
CA GLU A 81 -11.52 -14.64 -11.36
C GLU A 81 -11.00 -15.65 -10.32
N LYS A 82 -10.43 -16.78 -10.77
CA LYS A 82 -9.84 -17.79 -9.90
C LYS A 82 -8.64 -17.23 -9.14
N GLU A 83 -7.79 -16.46 -9.82
CA GLU A 83 -6.65 -15.80 -9.21
C GLU A 83 -7.08 -14.71 -8.23
N CYS A 84 -8.10 -13.93 -8.58
CA CYS A 84 -8.70 -12.94 -7.68
C CYS A 84 -9.15 -13.58 -6.37
N LYS A 85 -9.93 -14.67 -6.41
CA LYS A 85 -10.38 -15.40 -5.21
C LYS A 85 -9.22 -15.87 -4.33
N ILE A 86 -8.13 -16.35 -4.93
CA ILE A 86 -6.94 -16.79 -4.21
C ILE A 86 -6.25 -15.60 -3.52
N LEU A 87 -6.05 -14.50 -4.26
CA LEU A 87 -5.40 -13.30 -3.74
C LEU A 87 -6.25 -12.66 -2.62
N GLN A 88 -7.58 -12.64 -2.75
CA GLN A 88 -8.46 -12.14 -1.68
C GLN A 88 -8.32 -12.97 -0.38
N VAL A 89 -8.19 -14.30 -0.47
CA VAL A 89 -7.92 -15.12 0.73
C VAL A 89 -6.52 -14.90 1.26
N ALA A 90 -5.54 -14.66 0.38
CA ALA A 90 -4.18 -14.32 0.79
C ALA A 90 -4.12 -12.98 1.55
N VAL A 91 -4.93 -11.98 1.17
CA VAL A 91 -5.14 -10.77 1.98
C VAL A 91 -5.76 -11.16 3.33
N LYS A 92 -6.94 -11.81 3.32
CA LYS A 92 -7.66 -12.11 4.58
C LYS A 92 -6.83 -12.89 5.61
N LYS A 93 -5.99 -13.82 5.15
CA LYS A 93 -5.21 -14.70 6.04
C LYS A 93 -3.77 -14.27 6.25
N GLN A 94 -3.27 -13.34 5.44
CA GLN A 94 -1.86 -12.90 5.32
C GLN A 94 -0.88 -14.00 4.89
N VAL A 95 -1.09 -15.23 5.35
CA VAL A 95 -0.34 -16.44 4.99
C VAL A 95 -1.33 -17.53 4.62
N ILE A 96 -1.18 -18.10 3.43
CA ILE A 96 -2.06 -19.16 2.92
C ILE A 96 -1.30 -20.42 2.57
N GLN A 97 -1.99 -21.55 2.53
CA GLN A 97 -1.50 -22.84 2.05
C GLN A 97 -2.47 -23.43 1.03
N ALA A 98 -2.11 -24.55 0.41
CA ALA A 98 -2.93 -25.21 -0.59
C ALA A 98 -4.35 -25.56 -0.09
N ALA A 99 -4.50 -25.86 1.20
CA ALA A 99 -5.80 -26.11 1.81
C ALA A 99 -6.73 -24.87 1.77
N ASP A 100 -6.18 -23.67 1.91
CA ASP A 100 -6.96 -22.42 1.84
C ASP A 100 -7.43 -22.14 0.42
N VAL A 101 -6.55 -22.40 -0.56
CA VAL A 101 -6.88 -22.32 -1.99
C VAL A 101 -7.97 -23.33 -2.36
N LYS A 102 -7.91 -24.55 -1.82
CA LYS A 102 -8.94 -25.58 -2.02
C LYS A 102 -10.30 -25.17 -1.46
N ARG A 103 -10.35 -24.38 -0.38
CA ARG A 103 -11.61 -23.87 0.17
C ARG A 103 -12.30 -22.86 -0.77
N VAL A 104 -11.53 -22.04 -1.50
CA VAL A 104 -12.11 -21.08 -2.47
C VAL A 104 -12.32 -21.65 -3.87
N LEU A 105 -11.65 -22.74 -4.20
CA LEU A 105 -11.81 -23.48 -5.45
C LEU A 105 -12.19 -24.95 -5.14
N PRO A 106 -13.39 -25.19 -4.57
CA PRO A 106 -13.77 -26.51 -4.06
C PRO A 106 -13.90 -27.57 -5.17
N ASP A 107 -14.21 -27.15 -6.40
CA ASP A 107 -14.34 -27.99 -7.58
C ASP A 107 -13.00 -28.49 -8.14
N LYS A 108 -11.87 -27.92 -7.71
CA LYS A 108 -10.55 -28.19 -8.29
C LYS A 108 -9.81 -29.34 -7.62
N ILE A 109 -9.20 -30.23 -8.40
CA ILE A 109 -8.39 -31.32 -7.83
C ILE A 109 -7.06 -30.80 -7.25
N PRO A 110 -6.39 -31.52 -6.34
CA PRO A 110 -5.14 -31.05 -5.71
C PRO A 110 -4.03 -30.64 -6.70
N ALA A 111 -3.96 -31.32 -7.86
CA ALA A 111 -3.01 -30.96 -8.92
C ALA A 111 -3.33 -29.58 -9.54
N GLU A 112 -4.61 -29.27 -9.76
CA GLU A 112 -5.03 -27.95 -10.25
C GLU A 112 -4.78 -26.86 -9.21
N ILE A 113 -5.01 -27.13 -7.92
CA ILE A 113 -4.69 -26.20 -6.83
C ILE A 113 -3.20 -25.83 -6.87
N SER A 114 -2.33 -26.83 -6.96
CA SER A 114 -0.88 -26.63 -7.03
C SER A 114 -0.47 -25.83 -8.26
N ARG A 115 -1.11 -26.08 -9.41
CA ARG A 115 -0.86 -25.32 -10.66
C ARG A 115 -1.30 -23.86 -10.55
N ASN A 116 -2.45 -23.57 -9.93
CA ASN A 116 -2.91 -22.19 -9.74
C ASN A 116 -1.97 -21.39 -8.83
N ILE A 117 -1.50 -22.01 -7.74
CA ILE A 117 -0.50 -21.38 -6.85
C ILE A 117 0.79 -21.11 -7.63
N ARG A 118 1.29 -22.11 -8.37
CA ARG A 118 2.50 -21.93 -9.20
C ARG A 118 2.34 -20.80 -10.21
N ARG A 119 1.21 -20.72 -10.90
CA ARG A 119 0.94 -19.64 -11.86
C ARG A 119 1.00 -18.25 -11.22
N LEU A 120 0.46 -18.09 -10.00
CA LEU A 120 0.54 -16.83 -9.26
C LEU A 120 1.97 -16.50 -8.80
N ILE A 121 2.77 -17.52 -8.47
CA ILE A 121 4.20 -17.37 -8.17
C ILE A 121 4.97 -16.94 -9.44
N ASP A 122 4.71 -17.59 -10.57
CA ASP A 122 5.33 -17.26 -11.87
C ASP A 122 4.97 -15.82 -12.30
N LYS A 123 3.73 -15.41 -12.05
CA LYS A 123 3.24 -14.02 -12.21
C LYS A 123 3.76 -13.05 -11.14
N LYS A 124 4.61 -13.51 -10.21
CA LYS A 124 5.20 -12.70 -9.12
C LYS A 124 4.19 -12.10 -8.14
N MET A 125 2.97 -12.66 -8.06
CA MET A 125 1.87 -12.18 -7.20
C MET A 125 1.77 -12.94 -5.87
N LEU A 126 2.32 -14.16 -5.81
CA LEU A 126 2.55 -14.90 -4.57
C LEU A 126 4.03 -15.22 -4.44
N GLN A 127 4.49 -15.42 -3.21
CA GLN A 127 5.81 -15.99 -2.91
C GLN A 127 5.73 -16.91 -1.71
N ALA A 128 6.69 -17.82 -1.56
CA ALA A 128 6.81 -18.63 -0.36
C ALA A 128 7.14 -17.73 0.85
N GLU A 129 6.53 -17.99 2.01
CA GLU A 129 6.77 -17.23 3.25
C GLU A 129 8.23 -17.35 3.71
N LYS A 130 8.80 -18.55 3.54
CA LYS A 130 10.21 -18.88 3.74
C LYS A 130 10.70 -19.74 2.58
N ASP A 131 12.01 -19.81 2.38
CA ASP A 131 12.59 -20.69 1.37
C ASP A 131 12.10 -22.13 1.56
N LYS A 132 11.68 -22.77 0.46
CA LYS A 132 11.08 -24.12 0.38
C LYS A 132 9.81 -24.34 1.23
N SER A 133 9.19 -23.30 1.79
CA SER A 133 7.94 -23.44 2.54
C SER A 133 6.73 -23.68 1.63
N ARG A 134 5.74 -24.41 2.14
CA ARG A 134 4.42 -24.62 1.49
C ARG A 134 3.37 -23.60 1.94
N LYS A 135 3.85 -22.48 2.50
CA LYS A 135 3.05 -21.35 2.94
C LYS A 135 3.40 -20.17 2.03
N TYR A 136 2.40 -19.40 1.65
CA TYR A 136 2.53 -18.35 0.66
C TYR A 136 1.95 -17.05 1.17
N VAL A 137 2.61 -15.96 0.83
CA VAL A 137 2.18 -14.58 1.10
C VAL A 137 2.02 -13.85 -0.23
N ILE A 138 1.22 -12.77 -0.23
CA ILE A 138 1.16 -11.90 -1.40
C ILE A 138 2.50 -11.24 -1.62
N ARG A 139 2.87 -11.14 -2.89
CA ARG A 139 4.00 -10.34 -3.37
C ARG A 139 3.43 -9.20 -4.22
N PHE A 140 3.89 -7.98 -3.97
CA PHE A 140 3.48 -6.80 -4.74
C PHE A 140 4.57 -6.29 -5.69
N GLU A 141 5.82 -6.68 -5.48
CA GLU A 141 6.95 -6.22 -6.27
C GLU A 141 6.92 -6.72 -7.72
N ASN A 142 7.13 -5.82 -8.67
CA ASN A 142 7.32 -6.14 -10.09
C ASN A 142 6.20 -7.01 -10.68
N ASN A 143 4.95 -6.72 -10.32
CA ASN A 143 3.76 -7.35 -10.88
C ASN A 143 2.61 -6.34 -11.06
N TYR A 144 1.53 -6.77 -11.72
CA TYR A 144 0.40 -5.90 -12.05
C TYR A 144 -0.43 -5.41 -10.85
N LEU A 145 -0.33 -6.05 -9.68
CA LEU A 145 -0.97 -5.57 -8.44
C LEU A 145 -0.36 -4.24 -7.99
N LEU A 146 0.94 -4.00 -8.24
CA LEU A 146 1.59 -2.74 -7.87
C LEU A 146 0.89 -1.52 -8.49
N ARG A 147 0.41 -1.66 -9.73
CA ARG A 147 -0.32 -0.58 -10.40
C ARG A 147 -1.63 -0.26 -9.67
N GLY A 148 -2.37 -1.29 -9.26
CA GLY A 148 -3.57 -1.12 -8.44
C GLY A 148 -3.26 -0.51 -7.07
N ILE A 149 -2.17 -0.94 -6.42
CA ILE A 149 -1.74 -0.38 -5.14
C ILE A 149 -1.44 1.12 -5.27
N VAL A 150 -0.67 1.52 -6.27
CA VAL A 150 -0.32 2.94 -6.50
C VAL A 150 -1.58 3.77 -6.73
N GLU A 151 -2.52 3.28 -7.54
CA GLU A 151 -3.80 3.95 -7.79
C GLU A 151 -4.61 4.12 -6.49
N MET A 152 -4.68 3.09 -5.63
CA MET A 152 -5.44 3.20 -4.37
C MET A 152 -4.74 4.12 -3.35
N LEU A 153 -3.40 4.09 -3.30
CA LEU A 153 -2.63 5.01 -2.47
C LEU A 153 -2.85 6.47 -2.91
N ASP A 154 -2.96 6.74 -4.21
CA ASP A 154 -3.28 8.07 -4.73
C ASP A 154 -4.68 8.52 -4.30
N LYS A 155 -5.68 7.64 -4.48
CA LYS A 155 -7.08 7.91 -4.08
C LYS A 155 -7.22 8.20 -2.59
N GLU A 156 -6.47 7.49 -1.76
CA GLU A 156 -6.43 7.68 -0.31
C GLU A 156 -5.46 8.81 0.13
N SER A 157 -4.94 9.61 -0.82
CA SER A 157 -4.08 10.78 -0.58
C SER A 157 -2.77 10.45 0.16
N PHE A 158 -2.24 9.25 -0.05
CA PHE A 158 -0.92 8.85 0.45
C PHE A 158 0.22 9.30 -0.46
N LEU A 159 -0.06 9.53 -1.75
CA LEU A 159 0.92 10.07 -2.68
C LEU A 159 0.96 11.60 -2.60
N PRO A 160 2.12 12.22 -2.84
CA PRO A 160 2.22 13.68 -2.93
C PRO A 160 1.36 14.18 -4.09
N ILE A 161 0.79 15.38 -3.93
CA ILE A 161 -0.07 16.00 -4.94
C ILE A 161 0.72 16.11 -6.26
N PRO A 162 0.22 15.56 -7.39
CA PRO A 162 0.89 15.69 -8.66
C PRO A 162 1.06 17.18 -9.01
N ILE A 163 2.27 17.57 -9.41
CA ILE A 163 2.63 18.97 -9.66
C ILE A 163 1.88 19.58 -10.86
N ASN A 164 1.14 18.81 -11.67
CA ASN A 164 0.34 19.34 -12.77
C ASN A 164 -0.95 18.54 -12.98
N LYS A 165 -2.09 19.24 -12.94
CA LYS A 165 -3.29 18.93 -13.73
C LYS A 165 -3.63 20.15 -14.57
#